data_AF-A0A251SKE2-F1
#
_entry.id   AF-A0A251SKE2-F1
#
_cell.length_a   1.000
_cell.length_b   1.000
_cell.length_c   1.000
_cell.angle_alpha   90.00
_cell.angle_beta   90.00
_cell.angle_gamma   90.00
#
_symmetry.space_group_name_H-M   'P 1'
#
loop_
_entity.id
_entity.type
_entity.pdbx_description
1 polymer ?
#
loop_
_entity_poly.entity_id
_entity_poly.type
_entity_poly.pdbx_seq_one_letter_code
_entity_poly.pdbx_strand_id
1 'polypeptide(L)'
;MIKMATLAGIGCRTRITLPELFPQSRLVRPSLQTRKTTNTFISISYIPKRSFSISASISDISNGVNDRQVRVRFAPSPTGNLHVGGARTALFNYLYARSKGGKFVLRIEDTDLERSTKESEEAVLRDLSWLGLDWDEGPGIGGDYGPYRQSERNDLYKQYAEKLLQSGQVYRCFCSNEELEQMKEIAKEKNLPPVYSGKWATATDEEVQEELAKGTPFTYRFRVPKEGSLKINDLIRGEVSWNLDTLGDFVVMRSNGQPVYNFCVTVDDATMAITHVIRAEEHLPNTLRQALIYKALGFPMPSFAHVSLILAPDRSKLSKRHGATSVGQYREMGYLPQAIVNYLALLGWSDGTNDEFFTLEQMVEKFSIDRVNKSGAIFDAVKLRWMNGLHLKALPAEELLKSVGEQWRSAGILNESEGVFIQDAFKLLEGGMDLITDADKLLLDLLSYPLHATLSSSEGREILEDGLPAVASSLLAAYDSGELLGALEEGKSGWQKWVKAFGKSLKRKGKSLFMPLRVLLTGKLHGPDMGEGIVLIYRAGTSGIVAPQVGFVTLEQRLESLKQVDWEAFSKVEPATVASH
;
A
#
# COMPACT_ATOMS: atom_id res chain seq x y z
N MET A 1 -35.29 -45.05 13.45
CA MET A 1 -35.76 -45.12 14.85
C MET A 1 -36.02 -43.71 15.35
N ILE A 2 -37.29 -43.42 15.70
CA ILE A 2 -37.78 -42.58 16.84
C ILE A 2 -37.26 -41.12 16.93
N LYS A 3 -38.06 -40.04 17.02
CA LYS A 3 -39.52 -39.77 17.01
C LYS A 3 -39.76 -38.26 16.81
N MET A 4 -40.94 -37.96 16.28
CA MET A 4 -41.68 -36.69 16.16
C MET A 4 -41.68 -35.73 17.37
N ALA A 5 -41.88 -34.42 17.10
CA ALA A 5 -43.08 -33.72 17.58
C ALA A 5 -43.40 -32.46 16.75
N THR A 6 -44.68 -32.36 16.37
CA THR A 6 -45.37 -31.35 15.57
C THR A 6 -46.09 -30.36 16.49
N LEU A 7 -46.33 -29.10 16.07
CA LEU A 7 -47.61 -28.40 16.33
C LEU A 7 -47.78 -27.16 15.44
N ALA A 8 -48.98 -27.04 14.90
CA ALA A 8 -49.49 -26.03 13.98
C ALA A 8 -50.58 -25.17 14.65
N GLY A 9 -50.93 -24.02 14.04
CA GLY A 9 -52.15 -23.23 14.33
C GLY A 9 -51.91 -21.72 14.20
N ILE A 10 -52.26 -21.06 13.07
CA ILE A 10 -53.54 -20.34 12.81
C ILE A 10 -53.78 -19.27 13.89
N GLY A 11 -53.83 -17.94 13.68
CA GLY A 11 -54.26 -17.11 12.57
C GLY A 11 -55.38 -16.19 13.07
N CYS A 12 -55.24 -14.86 13.04
CA CYS A 12 -56.39 -13.92 12.91
C CYS A 12 -55.94 -12.46 12.72
N ARG A 13 -56.50 -11.81 11.70
CA ARG A 13 -56.50 -10.36 11.46
C ARG A 13 -57.75 -9.77 12.12
N THR A 14 -57.64 -8.60 12.75
CA THR A 14 -58.81 -7.76 13.05
C THR A 14 -58.50 -6.27 12.81
N ARG A 15 -59.19 -5.70 11.82
CA ARG A 15 -59.47 -4.26 11.68
C ARG A 15 -60.59 -3.90 12.66
N ILE A 16 -60.51 -2.73 13.29
CA ILE A 16 -61.66 -2.08 13.94
C ILE A 16 -61.71 -0.60 13.51
N THR A 17 -62.91 -0.17 13.17
CA THR A 17 -63.36 1.13 12.65
C THR A 17 -63.74 2.13 13.76
N LEU A 18 -63.79 3.42 13.36
CA LEU A 18 -64.12 4.69 14.05
C LEU A 18 -65.43 4.70 14.91
N PRO A 19 -65.66 5.76 15.73
CA PRO A 19 -66.41 6.94 15.24
C PRO A 19 -65.94 8.34 15.75
N GLU A 20 -66.36 9.34 14.98
CA GLU A 20 -66.28 10.80 15.17
C GLU A 20 -66.97 11.32 16.44
N LEU A 21 -66.57 12.52 16.93
CA LEU A 21 -67.45 13.47 17.63
C LEU A 21 -66.86 14.91 17.57
N PHE A 22 -67.56 15.81 16.87
CA PHE A 22 -67.46 17.27 17.00
C PHE A 22 -68.23 17.75 18.26
N PRO A 23 -67.95 18.96 18.78
CA PRO A 23 -68.94 20.03 18.53
C PRO A 23 -68.35 21.44 18.28
N GLN A 24 -69.20 22.24 17.64
CA GLN A 24 -69.04 23.64 17.25
C GLN A 24 -69.23 24.64 18.41
N SER A 25 -68.81 25.89 18.11
CA SER A 25 -69.43 27.18 18.48
C SER A 25 -68.75 28.00 19.60
N ARG A 26 -68.24 29.19 19.28
CA ARG A 26 -68.97 30.48 19.25
C ARG A 26 -68.01 31.64 18.99
N LEU A 27 -68.36 32.45 17.99
CA LEU A 27 -67.89 33.82 17.75
C LEU A 27 -68.49 34.77 18.78
N VAL A 28 -67.68 35.61 19.42
CA VAL A 28 -68.07 36.96 19.90
C VAL A 28 -66.85 37.90 19.87
N ARG A 29 -66.93 39.00 19.12
CA ARG A 29 -66.04 40.18 19.19
C ARG A 29 -66.52 41.11 20.32
N PRO A 30 -65.62 41.90 20.92
CA PRO A 30 -65.82 43.37 20.90
C PRO A 30 -64.51 44.13 20.58
N SER A 31 -64.49 44.96 19.55
CA SER A 31 -64.70 46.42 19.57
C SER A 31 -63.51 47.21 20.13
N LEU A 32 -62.85 47.94 19.23
CA LEU A 32 -61.84 48.96 19.51
C LEU A 32 -62.39 50.07 20.41
N GLN A 33 -61.62 50.44 21.44
CA GLN A 33 -61.66 51.77 22.03
C GLN A 33 -60.25 52.36 22.03
N THR A 34 -60.16 53.53 21.40
CA THR A 34 -59.00 54.40 21.32
C THR A 34 -58.73 55.08 22.66
N ARG A 35 -57.49 55.05 23.15
CA ARG A 35 -56.96 56.04 24.08
C ARG A 35 -55.58 56.51 23.63
N LYS A 36 -55.48 57.83 23.42
CA LYS A 36 -54.23 58.56 23.26
C LYS A 36 -53.51 58.63 24.60
N THR A 37 -52.23 58.27 24.62
CA THR A 37 -51.25 58.78 25.59
C THR A 37 -49.90 58.93 24.89
N THR A 38 -49.41 60.17 24.90
CA THR A 38 -48.05 60.60 24.59
C THR A 38 -47.01 59.82 25.39
N ASN A 39 -45.90 59.44 24.74
CA ASN A 39 -44.56 59.47 25.36
C ASN A 39 -43.44 59.23 24.32
N THR A 40 -42.54 60.22 24.26
CA THR A 40 -41.08 60.13 24.15
C THR A 40 -40.49 59.11 23.16
N PHE A 41 -40.01 59.61 22.02
CA PHE A 41 -39.12 58.86 21.14
C PHE A 41 -37.73 58.73 21.78
N ILE A 42 -37.35 57.50 22.16
CA ILE A 42 -35.95 57.09 22.25
C ILE A 42 -35.70 56.27 20.98
N SER A 43 -34.87 56.79 20.07
CA SER A 43 -34.42 56.05 18.90
C SER A 43 -33.39 55.00 19.34
N ILE A 44 -33.84 53.77 19.55
CA ILE A 44 -32.95 52.61 19.60
C ILE A 44 -32.70 52.21 18.15
N SER A 45 -31.50 52.53 17.65
CA SER A 45 -31.00 52.02 16.38
C SER A 45 -30.80 50.51 16.50
N TYR A 46 -31.70 49.74 15.91
CA TYR A 46 -31.53 48.30 15.72
C TYR A 46 -30.40 48.07 14.72
N ILE A 47 -29.25 47.59 15.21
CA ILE A 47 -28.21 46.98 14.37
C ILE A 47 -28.75 45.62 13.88
N PRO A 48 -28.79 45.34 12.57
CA PRO A 48 -29.36 44.09 12.08
C PRO A 48 -28.43 42.92 12.46
N LYS A 49 -28.92 42.02 13.32
CA LYS A 49 -28.33 40.68 13.47
C LYS A 49 -28.45 39.98 12.11
N ARG A 50 -27.31 39.60 11.52
CA ARG A 50 -27.26 38.89 10.23
C ARG A 50 -28.07 37.59 10.34
N SER A 51 -29.24 37.55 9.70
CA SER A 51 -30.01 36.33 9.55
C SER A 51 -29.41 35.48 8.44
N PHE A 52 -28.95 34.28 8.79
CA PHE A 52 -28.38 33.30 7.87
C PHE A 52 -29.46 32.25 7.57
N SER A 53 -29.83 32.08 6.30
CA SER A 53 -30.65 30.97 5.84
C SER A 53 -30.01 30.37 4.58
N ILE A 54 -29.51 29.14 4.68
CA ILE A 54 -29.24 28.31 3.51
C ILE A 54 -30.51 27.50 3.27
N SER A 55 -31.27 27.81 2.22
CA SER A 55 -32.34 26.94 1.76
C SER A 55 -31.72 25.76 1.01
N ALA A 56 -31.83 24.57 1.59
CA ALA A 56 -31.46 23.33 0.92
C ALA A 56 -32.59 22.91 -0.03
N SER A 57 -32.48 23.23 -1.32
CA SER A 57 -33.22 22.52 -2.37
C SER A 57 -32.28 21.56 -3.07
N ILE A 58 -32.44 20.27 -2.76
CA ILE A 58 -31.84 19.15 -3.49
C ILE A 58 -32.73 18.95 -4.73
N SER A 59 -32.37 19.55 -5.86
CA SER A 59 -33.00 19.17 -7.13
C SER A 59 -32.12 19.24 -8.39
N ASP A 60 -30.97 19.93 -8.41
CA ASP A 60 -30.26 20.15 -9.70
C ASP A 60 -28.78 19.69 -9.75
N ILE A 61 -28.39 18.60 -9.07
CA ILE A 61 -27.00 18.12 -9.09
C ILE A 61 -26.74 17.02 -10.15
N SER A 62 -27.72 16.56 -10.93
CA SER A 62 -27.53 15.35 -11.76
C SER A 62 -26.94 15.53 -13.16
N ASN A 63 -26.73 16.74 -13.71
CA ASN A 63 -26.45 16.87 -15.17
C ASN A 63 -25.18 17.64 -15.58
N GLY A 64 -24.22 17.90 -14.69
CA GLY A 64 -23.03 18.72 -15.01
C GLY A 64 -21.72 17.99 -15.37
N VAL A 65 -21.66 16.66 -15.31
CA VAL A 65 -20.37 15.92 -15.33
C VAL A 65 -19.97 15.39 -16.71
N ASN A 66 -20.85 15.42 -17.70
CA ASN A 66 -20.67 14.63 -18.94
C ASN A 66 -19.71 15.21 -20.00
N ASP A 67 -19.01 16.32 -19.77
CA ASP A 67 -18.12 16.91 -20.80
C ASP A 67 -16.79 17.46 -20.27
N ARG A 68 -16.38 17.07 -19.06
CA ARG A 68 -15.06 17.47 -18.50
C ARG A 68 -14.09 16.31 -18.56
N GLN A 69 -12.90 16.55 -19.09
CA GLN A 69 -11.80 15.59 -19.07
C GLN A 69 -11.60 15.08 -17.64
N VAL A 70 -11.49 13.75 -17.47
CA VAL A 70 -11.25 13.14 -16.17
C VAL A 70 -9.91 13.63 -15.62
N ARG A 71 -9.95 14.18 -14.41
CA ARG A 71 -8.77 14.57 -13.62
C ARG A 71 -8.89 13.98 -12.24
N VAL A 72 -7.86 13.27 -11.81
CA VAL A 72 -7.76 12.64 -10.49
C VAL A 72 -6.43 13.00 -9.87
N ARG A 73 -6.27 12.73 -8.57
CA ARG A 73 -5.01 13.01 -7.88
C ARG A 73 -4.61 11.94 -6.88
N PHE A 74 -3.32 11.64 -6.85
CA PHE A 74 -2.69 11.06 -5.67
C PHE A 74 -2.09 12.20 -4.84
N ALA A 75 -2.48 12.28 -3.56
CA ALA A 75 -2.12 13.39 -2.70
C ALA A 75 -1.49 12.91 -1.37
N PRO A 76 -0.24 12.44 -1.38
CA PRO A 76 0.43 11.94 -0.19
C PRO A 76 0.98 13.08 0.68
N SER A 77 0.92 12.90 2.00
CA SER A 77 1.72 13.68 2.94
C SER A 77 3.11 13.04 3.11
N PRO A 78 4.21 13.79 2.93
CA PRO A 78 5.57 13.25 2.94
C PRO A 78 6.08 13.02 4.37
N THR A 79 5.41 12.13 5.11
CA THR A 79 5.67 11.85 6.54
C THR A 79 6.38 10.51 6.78
N GLY A 80 6.87 9.89 5.70
CA GLY A 80 7.60 8.64 5.68
C GLY A 80 7.48 7.95 4.34
N ASN A 81 7.85 6.66 4.30
CA ASN A 81 7.84 5.86 3.08
C ASN A 81 6.42 5.59 2.56
N LEU A 82 6.30 5.40 1.24
CA LEU A 82 5.05 5.04 0.59
C LEU A 82 4.59 3.64 1.04
N HIS A 83 3.54 3.58 1.86
CA HIS A 83 2.92 2.31 2.24
C HIS A 83 2.11 1.69 1.10
N VAL A 84 1.92 0.36 1.12
CA VAL A 84 1.17 -0.39 0.09
C VAL A 84 -0.28 0.08 -0.10
N GLY A 85 -0.95 0.56 0.96
CA GLY A 85 -2.32 1.11 0.85
C GLY A 85 -2.36 2.41 0.04
N GLY A 86 -1.31 3.22 0.14
CA GLY A 86 -1.13 4.47 -0.60
C GLY A 86 -0.71 4.18 -2.02
N ALA A 87 0.20 3.22 -2.23
CA ALA A 87 0.55 2.74 -3.56
C ALA A 87 -0.67 2.21 -4.32
N ARG A 88 -1.55 1.44 -3.66
CA ARG A 88 -2.83 1.01 -4.27
C ARG A 88 -3.76 2.19 -4.57
N THR A 89 -3.81 3.19 -3.70
CA THR A 89 -4.59 4.41 -3.97
C THR A 89 -4.05 5.16 -5.18
N ALA A 90 -2.73 5.32 -5.28
CA ALA A 90 -2.07 5.90 -6.46
C ALA A 90 -2.38 5.08 -7.72
N LEU A 91 -2.27 3.76 -7.64
CA LEU A 91 -2.57 2.82 -8.72
C LEU A 91 -4.02 2.97 -9.21
N PHE A 92 -5.02 2.97 -8.33
CA PHE A 92 -6.42 3.12 -8.76
C PHE A 92 -6.70 4.50 -9.38
N ASN A 93 -6.05 5.56 -8.90
CA ASN A 93 -6.12 6.87 -9.56
C ASN A 93 -5.47 6.81 -10.95
N TYR A 94 -4.28 6.22 -11.07
CA TYR A 94 -3.57 6.05 -12.34
C TYR A 94 -4.41 5.25 -13.34
N LEU A 95 -4.89 4.06 -12.95
CA LEU A 95 -5.70 3.20 -13.82
C LEU A 95 -6.99 3.90 -14.25
N TYR A 96 -7.68 4.58 -13.34
CA TYR A 96 -8.90 5.33 -13.67
C TYR A 96 -8.64 6.50 -14.63
N ALA A 97 -7.55 7.24 -14.42
CA ALA A 97 -7.17 8.32 -15.32
C ALA A 97 -6.86 7.77 -16.72
N ARG A 98 -5.98 6.76 -16.81
CA ARG A 98 -5.54 6.19 -18.08
C ARG A 98 -6.69 5.52 -18.83
N SER A 99 -7.56 4.77 -18.15
CA SER A 99 -8.71 4.09 -18.79
C SER A 99 -9.77 5.06 -19.35
N LYS A 100 -9.73 6.33 -18.91
CA LYS A 100 -10.63 7.39 -19.38
C LYS A 100 -9.93 8.46 -20.25
N GLY A 101 -8.67 8.29 -20.60
CA GLY A 101 -7.89 9.32 -21.31
C GLY A 101 -7.74 10.63 -20.52
N GLY A 102 -7.79 10.53 -19.18
CA GLY A 102 -7.71 11.61 -18.23
C GLY A 102 -6.29 11.92 -17.75
N LYS A 103 -6.20 12.77 -16.72
CA LYS A 103 -4.95 13.24 -16.11
C LYS A 103 -4.79 12.68 -14.69
N PHE A 104 -3.60 12.16 -14.42
CA PHE A 104 -3.16 11.72 -13.10
C PHE A 104 -2.24 12.78 -12.48
N VAL A 105 -2.73 13.47 -11.46
CA VAL A 105 -2.01 14.57 -10.78
C VAL A 105 -1.34 14.05 -9.51
N LEU A 106 -0.09 14.41 -9.28
CA LEU A 106 0.60 14.23 -8.00
C LEU A 106 0.65 15.57 -7.25
N ARG A 107 0.09 15.61 -6.04
CA ARG A 107 0.11 16.79 -5.15
C ARG A 107 0.71 16.43 -3.80
N ILE A 108 1.73 17.15 -3.35
CA ILE A 108 2.34 16.91 -2.05
C ILE A 108 1.59 17.70 -0.97
N GLU A 109 1.08 16.99 0.03
CA GLU A 109 0.32 17.57 1.14
C GLU A 109 1.23 17.77 2.37
N ASP A 110 2.17 18.72 2.24
CA ASP A 110 3.25 19.06 3.17
C ASP A 110 2.91 20.23 4.13
N THR A 111 1.63 20.36 4.51
CA THR A 111 1.18 21.43 5.41
C THR A 111 1.63 21.25 6.87
N ASP A 112 1.99 20.03 7.27
CA ASP A 112 2.59 19.73 8.57
C ASP A 112 4.11 19.73 8.45
N LEU A 113 4.72 20.90 8.61
CA LEU A 113 6.18 21.10 8.45
C LEU A 113 7.03 20.29 9.43
N GLU A 114 6.48 19.90 10.59
CA GLU A 114 7.23 19.12 11.59
C GLU A 114 7.40 17.67 11.16
N ARG A 115 6.41 17.13 10.44
CA ARG A 115 6.40 15.72 10.01
C ARG A 115 6.81 15.56 8.54
N SER A 116 6.70 16.62 7.75
CA SER A 116 6.98 16.59 6.32
C SER A 116 8.47 16.75 6.08
N THR A 117 9.12 15.73 5.49
CA THR A 117 10.55 15.80 5.17
C THR A 117 10.79 15.64 3.68
N LYS A 118 11.86 16.27 3.19
CA LYS A 118 12.24 16.19 1.78
C LYS A 118 12.61 14.76 1.39
N GLU A 119 13.26 14.02 2.28
CA GLU A 119 13.63 12.62 2.09
C GLU A 119 12.39 11.74 1.91
N SER A 120 11.32 12.02 2.66
CA SER A 120 10.04 11.31 2.55
C SER A 120 9.34 11.64 1.23
N GLU A 121 9.37 12.89 0.77
CA GLU A 121 8.88 13.28 -0.55
C GLU A 121 9.65 12.53 -1.65
N GLU A 122 10.98 12.60 -1.63
CA GLU A 122 11.85 11.92 -2.60
C GLU A 122 11.64 10.39 -2.59
N ALA A 123 11.43 9.78 -1.42
CA ALA A 123 11.10 8.37 -1.31
C ALA A 123 9.77 8.03 -2.02
N VAL A 124 8.73 8.84 -1.83
CA VAL A 124 7.43 8.66 -2.51
C VAL A 124 7.59 8.79 -4.03
N LEU A 125 8.30 9.82 -4.51
CA LEU A 125 8.52 10.02 -5.95
C LEU A 125 9.27 8.83 -6.57
N ARG A 126 10.32 8.36 -5.90
CA ARG A 126 11.12 7.20 -6.34
C ARG A 126 10.30 5.92 -6.38
N ASP A 127 9.46 5.71 -5.37
CA ASP A 127 8.61 4.51 -5.28
C ASP A 127 7.48 4.53 -6.32
N LEU A 128 6.88 5.68 -6.62
CA LEU A 128 5.90 5.82 -7.69
C LEU A 128 6.52 5.56 -9.08
N SER A 129 7.69 6.15 -9.34
CA SER A 129 8.43 5.92 -10.59
C SER A 129 8.85 4.47 -10.74
N TRP A 130 9.33 3.82 -9.66
CA TRP A 130 9.67 2.40 -9.67
C TRP A 130 8.46 1.52 -10.00
N LEU A 131 7.26 1.87 -9.52
CA LEU A 131 6.02 1.17 -9.85
C LEU A 131 5.50 1.47 -11.28
N GLY A 132 6.14 2.35 -12.04
CA GLY A 132 5.68 2.77 -13.37
C GLY A 132 4.44 3.68 -13.34
N LEU A 133 4.19 4.36 -12.22
CA LEU A 133 3.01 5.21 -12.02
C LEU A 133 3.33 6.69 -12.26
N ASP A 134 3.72 7.00 -13.49
CA ASP A 134 4.07 8.37 -13.88
C ASP A 134 2.84 9.30 -13.87
N TRP A 135 3.02 10.49 -13.30
CA TRP A 135 2.01 11.55 -13.24
C TRP A 135 2.12 12.51 -14.43
N ASP A 136 0.98 13.10 -14.81
CA ASP A 136 0.89 14.09 -15.89
C ASP A 136 1.21 15.51 -15.40
N GLU A 137 0.94 15.76 -14.13
CA GLU A 137 1.15 17.05 -13.47
C GLU A 137 1.59 16.82 -12.04
N GLY A 138 2.55 17.61 -11.55
CA GLY A 138 3.07 17.44 -10.20
C GLY A 138 4.49 17.98 -10.00
N PRO A 139 5.10 17.70 -8.84
CA PRO A 139 6.51 17.98 -8.60
C PRO A 139 7.42 17.42 -9.71
N GLY A 140 8.48 18.17 -10.05
CA GLY A 140 9.46 17.76 -11.06
C GLY A 140 9.08 18.03 -12.51
N ILE A 141 7.79 17.89 -12.87
CA ILE A 141 7.31 18.07 -14.24
C ILE A 141 6.45 19.33 -14.46
N GLY A 142 5.91 19.92 -13.39
CA GLY A 142 5.06 21.11 -13.46
C GLY A 142 3.64 20.78 -13.92
N GLY A 143 3.02 21.72 -14.62
CA GLY A 143 1.63 21.67 -15.09
C GLY A 143 0.88 22.98 -14.87
N ASP A 144 -0.30 23.09 -15.47
CA ASP A 144 -1.04 24.36 -15.57
C ASP A 144 -1.60 24.88 -14.23
N TYR A 145 -1.64 24.02 -13.20
CA TYR A 145 -2.26 24.32 -11.90
C TYR A 145 -1.26 24.38 -10.75
N GLY A 146 0.04 24.43 -11.07
CA GLY A 146 1.11 24.54 -10.09
C GLY A 146 0.99 25.81 -9.22
N PRO A 147 1.75 25.89 -8.11
CA PRO A 147 2.65 24.86 -7.59
C PRO A 147 1.92 23.62 -7.05
N TYR A 148 2.58 22.46 -7.05
CA TYR A 148 1.98 21.17 -6.65
C TYR A 148 2.38 20.72 -5.22
N ARG A 149 2.99 21.60 -4.43
CA ARG A 149 3.17 21.45 -2.98
C ARG A 149 2.27 22.42 -2.25
N GLN A 150 1.59 21.96 -1.20
CA GLN A 150 0.65 22.81 -0.46
C GLN A 150 1.36 23.92 0.31
N SER A 151 2.58 23.68 0.80
CA SER A 151 3.42 24.68 1.47
C SER A 151 3.67 25.93 0.59
N GLU A 152 3.69 25.75 -0.73
CA GLU A 152 3.91 26.79 -1.74
C GLU A 152 2.62 27.54 -2.14
N ARG A 153 1.45 27.18 -1.59
CA ARG A 153 0.12 27.69 -2.01
C ARG A 153 -0.57 28.56 -0.95
N ASN A 154 0.15 29.00 0.08
CA ASN A 154 -0.41 29.71 1.23
C ASN A 154 -1.23 30.96 0.90
N ASP A 155 -0.80 31.74 -0.09
CA ASP A 155 -1.53 32.96 -0.49
C ASP A 155 -2.89 32.64 -1.13
N LEU A 156 -2.99 31.54 -1.88
CA LEU A 156 -4.24 31.07 -2.45
C LEU A 156 -5.23 30.72 -1.34
N TYR A 157 -4.78 30.01 -0.30
CA TYR A 157 -5.64 29.64 0.82
C TYR A 157 -6.12 30.86 1.59
N LYS A 158 -5.25 31.85 1.83
CA LYS A 158 -5.65 33.12 2.47
C LYS A 158 -6.72 33.84 1.66
N GLN A 159 -6.59 33.92 0.34
CA GLN A 159 -7.58 34.55 -0.53
C GLN A 159 -8.95 33.88 -0.43
N TYR A 160 -9.01 32.54 -0.41
CA TYR A 160 -10.28 31.82 -0.26
C TYR A 160 -10.85 31.90 1.16
N ALA A 161 -10.01 31.95 2.20
CA ALA A 161 -10.46 32.14 3.57
C ALA A 161 -11.12 33.53 3.72
N GLU A 162 -10.54 34.55 3.10
CA GLU A 162 -11.08 35.90 3.06
C GLU A 162 -12.42 35.96 2.28
N LYS A 163 -12.53 35.28 1.13
CA LYS A 163 -13.81 35.14 0.41
C LYS A 163 -14.91 34.51 1.28
N LEU A 164 -14.57 33.47 2.05
CA LEU A 164 -15.51 32.84 2.97
C LEU A 164 -15.90 33.76 4.14
N LEU A 165 -14.96 34.56 4.63
CA LEU A 165 -15.23 35.55 5.67
C LEU A 165 -16.19 36.64 5.14
N GLN A 166 -15.91 37.19 3.96
CA GLN A 166 -16.72 38.25 3.34
C GLN A 166 -18.15 37.77 3.03
N SER A 167 -18.30 36.52 2.63
CA SER A 167 -19.62 35.89 2.41
C SER A 167 -20.32 35.44 3.71
N GLY A 168 -19.69 35.62 4.88
CA GLY A 168 -20.24 35.25 6.19
C GLY A 168 -20.27 33.75 6.51
N GLN A 169 -19.68 32.92 5.64
CA GLN A 169 -19.55 31.47 5.81
C GLN A 169 -18.47 31.09 6.82
N VAL A 170 -17.53 32.01 7.06
CA VAL A 170 -16.47 31.88 8.06
C VAL A 170 -16.50 33.10 8.99
N TYR A 171 -16.07 32.94 10.24
CA TYR A 171 -15.92 34.03 11.21
C TYR A 171 -14.61 33.90 11.99
N ARG A 172 -14.19 34.99 12.64
CA ARG A 172 -13.01 35.03 13.51
C ARG A 172 -13.39 34.54 14.90
N CYS A 173 -12.59 33.62 15.44
CA CYS A 173 -12.76 33.05 16.76
C CYS A 173 -11.52 33.33 17.61
N PHE A 174 -11.71 34.06 18.70
CA PHE A 174 -10.66 34.47 19.65
C PHE A 174 -10.61 33.55 20.89
N CYS A 175 -11.16 32.33 20.80
CA CYS A 175 -11.10 31.40 21.92
C CYS A 175 -9.66 30.98 22.19
N SER A 176 -9.24 31.02 23.46
CA SER A 176 -7.94 30.52 23.88
C SER A 176 -7.91 28.99 23.89
N ASN A 177 -6.71 28.40 23.94
CA ASN A 177 -6.58 26.94 24.03
C ASN A 177 -7.16 26.41 25.35
N GLU A 178 -7.00 27.17 26.44
CA GLU A 178 -7.52 26.86 27.77
C GLU A 178 -9.05 26.83 27.76
N GLU A 179 -9.70 27.83 27.13
CA GLU A 179 -11.16 27.85 26.98
C GLU A 179 -11.65 26.64 26.17
N LEU A 180 -10.94 26.28 25.09
CA LEU A 180 -11.30 25.13 24.26
C LEU A 180 -11.14 23.81 25.03
N GLU A 181 -10.13 23.68 25.89
CA GLU A 181 -9.93 22.49 26.69
C GLU A 181 -11.01 22.36 27.77
N GLN A 182 -11.34 23.46 28.46
CA GLN A 182 -12.46 23.49 29.41
C GLN A 182 -13.78 23.08 28.75
N MET A 183 -14.06 23.53 27.52
CA MET A 183 -15.24 23.09 26.77
C MET A 183 -15.25 21.58 26.52
N LYS A 184 -14.09 20.97 26.23
CA LYS A 184 -13.97 19.52 26.05
C LYS A 184 -14.16 18.77 27.36
N GLU A 185 -13.57 19.25 28.46
CA GLU A 185 -13.72 18.66 29.79
C GLU A 185 -15.19 18.66 30.22
N ILE A 186 -15.89 19.80 30.08
CA ILE A 186 -17.33 19.89 30.37
C ILE A 186 -18.15 18.94 29.50
N ALA A 187 -17.82 18.80 28.20
CA ALA A 187 -18.51 17.86 27.32
C ALA A 187 -18.27 16.41 27.75
N LYS A 188 -17.03 16.08 28.12
CA LYS A 188 -16.63 14.76 28.61
C LYS A 188 -17.34 14.39 29.92
N GLU A 189 -17.40 15.31 30.89
CA GLU A 189 -18.15 15.12 32.14
C GLU A 189 -19.64 14.86 31.89
N LYS A 190 -20.20 15.47 30.83
CA LYS A 190 -21.60 15.29 30.42
C LYS A 190 -21.82 14.10 29.48
N ASN A 191 -20.78 13.33 29.14
CA ASN A 191 -20.81 12.28 28.12
C ASN A 191 -21.37 12.75 26.77
N LEU A 192 -21.15 14.02 26.42
CA LEU A 192 -21.53 14.62 25.14
C LEU A 192 -20.32 14.66 24.20
N PRO A 193 -20.52 14.57 22.88
CA PRO A 193 -19.44 14.76 21.92
C PRO A 193 -18.87 16.18 22.04
N PRO A 194 -17.53 16.36 21.92
CA PRO A 194 -16.86 17.65 22.07
C PRO A 194 -17.07 18.52 20.82
N VAL A 195 -18.29 19.04 20.67
CA VAL A 195 -18.69 19.93 19.58
C VAL A 195 -18.44 21.38 20.00
N TYR A 196 -17.70 22.13 19.17
CA TYR A 196 -17.46 23.54 19.46
C TYR A 196 -18.77 24.34 19.46
N SER A 197 -18.97 25.14 20.51
CA SER A 197 -20.23 25.84 20.81
C SER A 197 -20.55 26.99 19.87
N GLY A 198 -19.56 27.50 19.13
CA GLY A 198 -19.74 28.68 18.28
C GLY A 198 -19.76 30.00 19.07
N LYS A 199 -19.00 30.11 20.18
CA LYS A 199 -18.95 31.29 21.07
C LYS A 199 -18.86 32.62 20.30
N TRP A 200 -18.02 32.66 19.27
CA TRP A 200 -17.79 33.86 18.44
C TRP A 200 -18.62 33.91 17.14
N ALA A 201 -19.50 32.94 16.91
CA ALA A 201 -20.27 32.83 15.66
C ALA A 201 -21.28 33.98 15.49
N THR A 202 -21.72 34.60 16.58
CA THR A 202 -22.71 35.69 16.59
C THR A 202 -22.13 36.99 17.14
N ALA A 203 -20.80 37.10 17.27
CA ALA A 203 -20.15 38.30 17.77
C ALA A 203 -20.42 39.49 16.85
N THR A 204 -20.54 40.69 17.42
CA THR A 204 -20.73 41.92 16.65
C THR A 204 -19.42 42.40 16.05
N ASP A 205 -19.51 43.30 15.06
CA ASP A 205 -18.31 43.87 14.43
C ASP A 205 -17.49 44.66 15.47
N GLU A 206 -18.14 45.32 16.45
CA GLU A 206 -17.47 46.02 17.55
C GLU A 206 -16.67 45.08 18.46
N GLU A 207 -17.27 43.96 18.90
CA GLU A 207 -16.59 42.95 19.74
C GLU A 207 -15.37 42.37 19.02
N VAL A 208 -15.49 42.13 17.71
CA VAL A 208 -14.37 41.64 16.88
C VAL A 208 -13.29 42.71 16.74
N GLN A 209 -13.64 43.97 16.52
CA GLN A 209 -12.64 45.05 16.43
C GLN A 209 -11.91 45.28 17.75
N GLU A 210 -12.60 45.15 18.89
CA GLU A 210 -11.97 45.28 20.21
C GLU A 210 -10.88 44.23 20.42
N GLU A 211 -11.16 42.95 20.10
CA GLU A 211 -10.16 41.88 20.21
C GLU A 211 -9.02 42.03 19.20
N LEU A 212 -9.31 42.50 17.99
CA LEU A 212 -8.27 42.82 17.00
C LEU A 212 -7.36 43.96 17.50
N ALA A 213 -7.92 44.99 18.13
CA ALA A 213 -7.15 46.10 18.69
C ALA A 213 -6.26 45.67 19.88
N LYS A 214 -6.68 44.65 20.64
CA LYS A 214 -5.84 44.02 21.68
C LYS A 214 -4.71 43.16 21.11
N GLY A 215 -4.73 42.86 19.81
CA GLY A 215 -3.80 41.93 19.19
C GLY A 215 -4.07 40.46 19.57
N THR A 216 -5.30 40.13 20.00
CA THR A 216 -5.66 38.77 20.40
C THR A 216 -5.56 37.82 19.19
N PRO A 217 -4.79 36.73 19.27
CA PRO A 217 -4.71 35.75 18.19
C PRO A 217 -6.09 35.12 17.93
N PHE A 218 -6.42 34.88 16.65
CA PHE A 218 -7.71 34.31 16.27
C PHE A 218 -7.60 33.24 15.20
N THR A 219 -8.55 32.33 15.19
CA THR A 219 -8.72 31.34 14.11
C THR A 219 -9.88 31.72 13.21
N TYR A 220 -9.84 31.28 11.95
CA TYR A 220 -11.01 31.33 11.07
C TYR A 220 -11.79 30.03 11.23
N ARG A 221 -13.06 30.12 11.62
CA ARG A 221 -13.96 28.97 11.77
C ARG A 221 -15.07 28.99 10.75
N PHE A 222 -15.31 27.83 10.14
CA PHE A 222 -16.42 27.60 9.22
C PHE A 222 -17.72 27.49 10.00
N ARG A 223 -18.75 28.25 9.57
CA ARG A 223 -20.09 28.22 10.13
C ARG A 223 -20.85 27.02 9.60
N VAL A 224 -20.99 25.98 10.42
CA VAL A 224 -21.73 24.78 10.03
C VAL A 224 -23.23 25.05 10.19
N PRO A 225 -24.06 24.78 9.17
CA PRO A 225 -25.52 24.87 9.30
C PRO A 225 -26.03 23.93 10.40
N LYS A 226 -26.93 24.42 11.27
CA LYS A 226 -27.41 23.67 12.44
C LYS A 226 -28.42 22.58 12.11
N GLU A 227 -29.10 22.70 10.97
CA GLU A 227 -30.14 21.77 10.54
C GLU A 227 -29.84 21.24 9.13
N GLY A 228 -30.38 20.05 8.85
CA GLY A 228 -30.28 19.40 7.56
C GLY A 228 -29.31 18.22 7.55
N SER A 229 -29.21 17.60 6.39
CA SER A 229 -28.29 16.50 6.12
C SER A 229 -27.53 16.73 4.83
N LEU A 230 -26.34 16.17 4.75
CA LEU A 230 -25.57 16.07 3.53
C LEU A 230 -25.57 14.62 3.06
N LYS A 231 -25.94 14.42 1.80
CA LYS A 231 -25.83 13.14 1.11
C LYS A 231 -24.82 13.25 -0.03
N ILE A 232 -24.03 12.19 -0.21
CA ILE A 232 -23.21 12.00 -1.40
C ILE A 232 -23.45 10.59 -1.94
N ASN A 233 -23.34 10.42 -3.25
CA ASN A 233 -23.27 9.10 -3.86
C ASN A 233 -21.81 8.75 -4.11
N ASP A 234 -21.22 7.96 -3.23
CA ASP A 234 -19.85 7.48 -3.38
C ASP A 234 -19.80 6.35 -4.43
N LEU A 235 -18.85 6.42 -5.35
CA LEU A 235 -18.74 5.45 -6.45
C LEU A 235 -18.46 4.03 -5.98
N ILE A 236 -17.88 3.85 -4.78
CA ILE A 236 -17.61 2.53 -4.19
C ILE A 236 -18.60 2.24 -3.07
N ARG A 237 -18.89 3.19 -2.17
CA ARG A 237 -19.72 2.95 -0.97
C ARG A 237 -21.21 3.06 -1.22
N GLY A 238 -21.64 3.69 -2.31
CA GLY A 238 -23.03 4.05 -2.58
C GLY A 238 -23.45 5.31 -1.81
N GLU A 239 -24.74 5.43 -1.51
CA GLU A 239 -25.26 6.59 -0.77
C GLU A 239 -24.70 6.63 0.67
N VAL A 240 -24.03 7.73 1.02
CA VAL A 240 -23.59 8.03 2.38
C VAL A 240 -24.22 9.34 2.82
N SER A 241 -24.77 9.37 4.03
CA SER A 241 -25.50 10.51 4.60
C SER A 241 -24.98 10.88 5.98
N TRP A 242 -24.88 12.18 6.25
CA TRP A 242 -24.54 12.72 7.56
C TRP A 242 -25.54 13.81 7.98
N ASN A 243 -25.89 13.86 9.26
CA ASN A 243 -26.60 14.98 9.84
C ASN A 243 -25.61 16.09 10.21
N LEU A 244 -25.97 17.34 9.93
CA LEU A 244 -25.06 18.47 10.12
C LEU A 244 -24.87 18.85 11.60
N ASP A 245 -25.83 18.51 12.45
CA ASP A 245 -25.79 18.73 13.91
C ASP A 245 -24.65 17.95 14.62
N THR A 246 -24.15 16.89 13.99
CA THR A 246 -23.01 16.11 14.49
C THR A 246 -21.67 16.85 14.36
N LEU A 247 -21.62 17.95 13.60
CA LEU A 247 -20.41 18.68 13.28
C LEU A 247 -20.45 20.11 13.86
N GLY A 248 -19.46 20.43 14.71
CA GLY A 248 -19.27 21.80 15.19
C GLY A 248 -18.51 22.68 14.19
N ASP A 249 -18.58 23.99 14.41
CA ASP A 249 -17.84 24.97 13.60
C ASP A 249 -16.33 24.69 13.68
N PHE A 250 -15.78 24.22 12.56
CA PHE A 250 -14.41 23.73 12.48
C PHE A 250 -13.46 24.81 11.97
N VAL A 251 -12.20 24.74 12.37
CA VAL A 251 -11.16 25.68 11.93
C VAL A 251 -10.88 25.44 10.44
N VAL A 252 -10.74 26.52 9.65
CA VAL A 252 -10.23 26.49 8.26
C VAL A 252 -8.83 27.09 8.16
N MET A 253 -8.50 28.03 9.04
CA MET A 253 -7.20 28.67 9.14
C MET A 253 -6.85 28.91 10.62
N ARG A 254 -5.65 28.52 11.02
CA ARG A 254 -5.11 28.67 12.38
C ARG A 254 -4.69 30.13 12.63
N SER A 255 -4.41 30.45 13.90
CA SER A 255 -4.01 31.81 14.32
C SER A 255 -2.64 32.23 13.83
N ASN A 256 -1.75 31.29 13.55
CA ASN A 256 -0.47 31.54 12.87
C ASN A 256 -0.63 31.71 11.35
N GLY A 257 -1.85 31.78 10.83
CA GLY A 257 -2.12 31.94 9.40
C GLY A 257 -1.89 30.68 8.56
N GLN A 258 -1.69 29.51 9.20
CA GLN A 258 -1.57 28.23 8.50
C GLN A 258 -2.95 27.61 8.27
N PRO A 259 -3.28 27.19 7.04
CA PRO A 259 -4.54 26.53 6.73
C PRO A 259 -4.58 25.11 7.29
N VAL A 260 -5.77 24.52 7.39
CA VAL A 260 -5.91 23.10 7.79
C VAL A 260 -6.22 22.20 6.60
N TYR A 261 -5.84 20.94 6.72
CA TYR A 261 -6.04 19.87 5.73
C TYR A 261 -7.34 19.97 4.91
N ASN A 262 -8.51 19.94 5.57
CA ASN A 262 -9.80 19.91 4.85
C ASN A 262 -10.04 21.15 3.99
N PHE A 263 -9.48 22.30 4.40
CA PHE A 263 -9.57 23.52 3.62
C PHE A 263 -8.59 23.51 2.44
N CYS A 264 -7.32 23.17 2.67
CA CYS A 264 -6.31 23.06 1.60
C CYS A 264 -6.75 22.09 0.51
N VAL A 265 -7.14 20.87 0.90
CA VAL A 265 -7.57 19.82 -0.04
C VAL A 265 -8.73 20.26 -0.89
N THR A 266 -9.74 20.92 -0.30
CA THR A 266 -10.92 21.38 -1.04
C THR A 266 -10.57 22.48 -2.03
N VAL A 267 -9.75 23.46 -1.61
CA VAL A 267 -9.30 24.55 -2.48
C VAL A 267 -8.44 24.00 -3.62
N ASP A 268 -7.52 23.09 -3.34
CA ASP A 268 -6.63 22.53 -4.35
C ASP A 268 -7.36 21.59 -5.31
N ASP A 269 -8.22 20.71 -4.83
CA ASP A 269 -9.01 19.83 -5.69
C ASP A 269 -9.89 20.69 -6.64
N ALA A 270 -10.51 21.76 -6.16
CA ALA A 270 -11.28 22.68 -7.02
C ALA A 270 -10.39 23.45 -8.01
N THR A 271 -9.29 24.04 -7.54
CA THR A 271 -8.43 24.89 -8.37
C THR A 271 -7.54 24.11 -9.34
N MET A 272 -7.27 22.84 -9.06
CA MET A 272 -6.63 21.89 -9.99
C MET A 272 -7.64 21.14 -10.87
N ALA A 273 -8.91 21.54 -10.81
CA ALA A 273 -10.01 20.98 -11.59
C ALA A 273 -10.18 19.45 -11.43
N ILE A 274 -9.94 18.93 -10.22
CA ILE A 274 -10.13 17.51 -9.91
C ILE A 274 -11.61 17.15 -10.06
N THR A 275 -11.87 16.11 -10.84
CA THR A 275 -13.21 15.61 -11.13
C THR A 275 -13.59 14.42 -10.26
N HIS A 276 -12.61 13.58 -9.90
CA HIS A 276 -12.81 12.38 -9.09
C HIS A 276 -11.76 12.31 -7.99
N VAL A 277 -12.24 12.16 -6.76
CA VAL A 277 -11.41 11.99 -5.56
C VAL A 277 -11.47 10.52 -5.15
N ILE A 278 -10.48 9.75 -5.57
CA ILE A 278 -10.31 8.34 -5.22
C ILE A 278 -9.28 8.25 -4.08
N ARG A 279 -9.71 7.83 -2.89
CA ARG A 279 -8.87 7.81 -1.68
C ARG A 279 -9.27 6.71 -0.70
N ALA A 280 -8.44 6.46 0.30
CA ALA A 280 -8.75 5.49 1.35
C ALA A 280 -10.00 5.88 2.18
N GLU A 281 -10.76 4.88 2.63
CA GLU A 281 -12.02 5.07 3.37
C GLU A 281 -11.87 5.77 4.72
N GLU A 282 -10.66 5.80 5.28
CA GLU A 282 -10.35 6.56 6.49
C GLU A 282 -10.60 8.07 6.33
N HIS A 283 -10.63 8.58 5.10
CA HIS A 283 -10.99 9.95 4.79
C HIS A 283 -12.48 10.16 4.52
N LEU A 284 -13.33 9.13 4.60
CA LEU A 284 -14.77 9.25 4.39
C LEU A 284 -15.40 10.30 5.35
N PRO A 285 -15.06 10.34 6.66
CA PRO A 285 -15.56 11.39 7.57
C PRO A 285 -15.11 12.82 7.23
N ASN A 286 -14.00 12.98 6.49
CA ASN A 286 -13.52 14.29 6.05
C ASN A 286 -14.38 14.87 4.92
N THR A 287 -15.06 14.01 4.16
CA THR A 287 -15.89 14.41 3.01
C THR A 287 -17.01 15.36 3.41
N LEU A 288 -17.58 15.20 4.61
CA LEU A 288 -18.60 16.12 5.13
C LEU A 288 -18.08 17.56 5.21
N ARG A 289 -16.91 17.77 5.83
CA ARG A 289 -16.30 19.10 5.97
C ARG A 289 -15.95 19.68 4.61
N GLN A 290 -15.36 18.86 3.74
CA GLN A 290 -14.94 19.28 2.39
C GLN A 290 -16.14 19.68 1.54
N ALA A 291 -17.21 18.89 1.54
CA ALA A 291 -18.43 19.17 0.80
C ALA A 291 -19.11 20.48 1.23
N LEU A 292 -19.08 20.82 2.52
CA LEU A 292 -19.57 22.12 3.02
C LEU A 292 -18.73 23.28 2.48
N ILE A 293 -17.40 23.12 2.44
CA ILE A 293 -16.49 24.13 1.88
C ILE A 293 -16.71 24.29 0.38
N TYR A 294 -16.86 23.19 -0.38
CA TYR A 294 -17.20 23.22 -1.81
C TYR A 294 -18.45 24.05 -2.06
N LYS A 295 -19.53 23.77 -1.32
CA LYS A 295 -20.80 24.50 -1.42
C LYS A 295 -20.66 25.97 -1.07
N ALA A 296 -19.97 26.29 0.02
CA ALA A 296 -19.77 27.67 0.47
C ALA A 296 -18.94 28.52 -0.51
N LEU A 297 -17.98 27.91 -1.20
CA LEU A 297 -17.16 28.56 -2.24
C LEU A 297 -17.81 28.56 -3.63
N GLY A 298 -18.97 27.90 -3.80
CA GLY A 298 -19.62 27.74 -5.11
C GLY A 298 -18.82 26.88 -6.09
N PHE A 299 -17.95 26.00 -5.58
CA PHE A 299 -17.15 25.11 -6.40
C PHE A 299 -17.94 23.89 -6.88
N PRO A 300 -17.63 23.36 -8.07
CA PRO A 300 -18.18 22.08 -8.51
C PRO A 300 -17.71 20.97 -7.58
N MET A 301 -18.63 20.12 -7.14
CA MET A 301 -18.32 18.99 -6.28
C MET A 301 -17.77 17.83 -7.12
N PRO A 302 -16.57 17.29 -6.79
CA PRO A 302 -16.07 16.10 -7.48
C PRO A 302 -16.88 14.87 -7.09
N SER A 303 -16.80 13.83 -7.91
CA SER A 303 -17.25 12.50 -7.52
C SER A 303 -16.26 11.90 -6.50
N PHE A 304 -16.77 11.23 -5.48
CA PHE A 304 -15.93 10.60 -4.44
C PHE A 304 -15.96 9.08 -4.60
N ALA A 305 -14.82 8.44 -4.36
CA ALA A 305 -14.69 6.99 -4.29
C ALA A 305 -13.79 6.61 -3.11
N HIS A 306 -14.35 5.93 -2.10
CA HIS A 306 -13.63 5.58 -0.88
C HIS A 306 -13.21 4.10 -0.86
N VAL A 307 -11.95 3.85 -1.19
CA VAL A 307 -11.31 2.53 -1.31
C VAL A 307 -11.11 1.91 0.08
N SER A 308 -11.50 0.64 0.23
CA SER A 308 -11.47 -0.09 1.51
C SER A 308 -10.07 -0.38 2.00
N LEU A 309 -9.85 -0.41 3.31
CA LEU A 309 -8.56 -0.69 3.91
C LEU A 309 -7.99 -2.05 3.45
N ILE A 310 -6.66 -2.10 3.36
CA ILE A 310 -5.94 -3.37 3.28
C ILE A 310 -5.82 -3.91 4.71
N LEU A 311 -6.24 -5.15 4.88
CA LEU A 311 -6.26 -5.84 6.17
C LEU A 311 -5.06 -6.77 6.29
N ALA A 312 -4.59 -6.97 7.51
CA ALA A 312 -3.65 -8.05 7.84
C ALA A 312 -4.41 -9.41 7.93
N PRO A 313 -3.69 -10.55 7.99
CA PRO A 313 -4.32 -11.87 8.15
C PRO A 313 -5.26 -11.99 9.35
N ASP A 314 -5.00 -11.23 10.42
CA ASP A 314 -5.86 -11.14 11.62
C ASP A 314 -7.09 -10.22 11.44
N ARG A 315 -7.30 -9.68 10.24
CA ARG A 315 -8.35 -8.70 9.86
C ARG A 315 -8.21 -7.32 10.50
N SER A 316 -7.12 -7.04 11.21
CA SER A 316 -6.80 -5.68 11.63
C SER A 316 -6.28 -4.84 10.45
N LYS A 317 -6.16 -3.52 10.63
CA LYS A 317 -5.56 -2.65 9.61
C LYS A 317 -4.10 -3.04 9.41
N LEU A 318 -3.69 -3.26 8.15
CA LEU A 318 -2.29 -3.55 7.82
C LEU A 318 -1.39 -2.40 8.31
N SER A 319 -0.28 -2.76 8.96
CA SER A 319 0.62 -1.82 9.63
C SER A 319 2.02 -2.40 9.71
N LYS A 320 3.02 -1.57 10.05
CA LYS A 320 4.44 -1.96 10.15
C LYS A 320 4.69 -3.16 11.08
N ARG A 321 3.79 -3.41 12.04
CA ARG A 321 3.90 -4.56 12.96
C ARG A 321 3.69 -5.91 12.28
N HIS A 322 3.07 -5.92 11.10
CA HIS A 322 2.77 -7.12 10.33
C HIS A 322 3.87 -7.48 9.30
N GLY A 323 4.99 -6.76 9.28
CA GLY A 323 6.13 -6.98 8.38
C GLY A 323 6.39 -5.81 7.43
N ALA A 324 6.94 -6.13 6.25
CA ALA A 324 7.16 -5.13 5.20
C ALA A 324 5.83 -4.50 4.79
N THR A 325 5.78 -3.17 4.78
CA THR A 325 4.54 -2.43 4.43
C THR A 325 4.78 -1.25 3.51
N SER A 326 6.04 -0.87 3.26
CA SER A 326 6.39 0.14 2.27
C SER A 326 6.89 -0.46 0.96
N VAL A 327 6.62 0.24 -0.14
CA VAL A 327 7.03 -0.14 -1.49
C VAL A 327 8.56 -0.32 -1.59
N GLY A 328 9.34 0.62 -1.06
CA GLY A 328 10.80 0.52 -1.02
C GLY A 328 11.33 -0.77 -0.36
N GLN A 329 10.68 -1.28 0.70
CA GLN A 329 11.08 -2.54 1.33
C GLN A 329 10.86 -3.74 0.41
N TYR A 330 9.73 -3.78 -0.31
CA TYR A 330 9.49 -4.86 -1.28
C TYR A 330 10.49 -4.82 -2.43
N ARG A 331 10.88 -3.62 -2.88
CA ARG A 331 11.96 -3.46 -3.86
C ARG A 331 13.28 -4.05 -3.34
N GLU A 332 13.69 -3.70 -2.11
CA GLU A 332 14.90 -4.22 -1.47
C GLU A 332 14.86 -5.74 -1.27
N MET A 333 13.68 -6.30 -1.01
CA MET A 333 13.48 -7.75 -0.92
C MET A 333 13.56 -8.47 -2.28
N GLY A 334 13.67 -7.75 -3.41
CA GLY A 334 13.79 -8.35 -4.74
C GLY A 334 12.46 -8.67 -5.43
N TYR A 335 11.37 -8.02 -5.02
CA TYR A 335 10.12 -8.06 -5.78
C TYR A 335 10.22 -7.21 -7.04
N LEU A 336 9.52 -7.63 -8.09
CA LEU A 336 9.36 -6.89 -9.32
C LEU A 336 8.26 -5.83 -9.20
N PRO A 337 8.42 -4.65 -9.81
CA PRO A 337 7.39 -3.62 -9.78
C PRO A 337 6.09 -4.10 -10.44
N GLN A 338 6.17 -4.86 -11.54
CA GLN A 338 5.01 -5.42 -12.24
C GLN A 338 4.18 -6.35 -11.34
N ALA A 339 4.85 -7.17 -10.53
CA ALA A 339 4.19 -8.06 -9.59
C ALA A 339 3.51 -7.30 -8.45
N ILE A 340 4.17 -6.27 -7.90
CA ILE A 340 3.56 -5.41 -6.86
C ILE A 340 2.34 -4.70 -7.41
N VAL A 341 2.43 -4.10 -8.60
CA VAL A 341 1.31 -3.41 -9.25
C VAL A 341 0.14 -4.37 -9.48
N ASN A 342 0.39 -5.53 -10.09
CA ASN A 342 -0.63 -6.55 -10.34
C ASN A 342 -1.28 -7.02 -9.03
N TYR A 343 -0.48 -7.31 -8.01
CA TYR A 343 -0.99 -7.78 -6.74
C TYR A 343 -1.84 -6.72 -6.03
N LEU A 344 -1.36 -5.47 -5.97
CA LEU A 344 -2.10 -4.38 -5.36
C LEU A 344 -3.40 -4.06 -6.09
N ALA A 345 -3.44 -4.21 -7.42
CA ALA A 345 -4.69 -4.06 -8.18
C ALA A 345 -5.74 -5.07 -7.71
N LEU A 346 -5.37 -6.33 -7.52
CA LEU A 346 -6.27 -7.39 -7.09
C LEU A 346 -6.73 -7.26 -5.62
N LEU A 347 -6.12 -6.38 -4.83
CA LEU A 347 -6.56 -6.07 -3.48
C LEU A 347 -7.77 -5.13 -3.47
N GLY A 348 -8.90 -5.67 -3.92
CA GLY A 348 -10.20 -5.00 -3.91
C GLY A 348 -10.77 -4.70 -5.29
N TRP A 349 -10.15 -5.18 -6.38
CA TRP A 349 -10.71 -5.07 -7.74
C TRP A 349 -10.57 -6.41 -8.48
N SER A 350 -11.49 -6.69 -9.38
CA SER A 350 -11.36 -7.75 -10.38
C SER A 350 -11.93 -7.28 -11.73
N ASP A 351 -11.42 -7.85 -12.82
CA ASP A 351 -11.98 -7.65 -14.16
C ASP A 351 -13.22 -8.52 -14.41
N GLY A 352 -13.76 -9.15 -13.36
CA GLY A 352 -14.87 -10.11 -13.36
C GLY A 352 -14.58 -11.47 -13.99
N THR A 353 -13.32 -11.75 -14.30
CA THR A 353 -12.86 -13.09 -14.64
C THR A 353 -12.13 -13.73 -13.45
N ASN A 354 -11.56 -14.92 -13.66
CA ASN A 354 -10.67 -15.57 -12.70
C ASN A 354 -9.19 -15.33 -13.02
N ASP A 355 -8.88 -14.42 -13.94
CA ASP A 355 -7.50 -14.08 -14.28
C ASP A 355 -6.85 -13.35 -13.09
N GLU A 356 -5.61 -13.73 -12.76
CA GLU A 356 -4.83 -13.11 -11.69
C GLU A 356 -3.53 -12.47 -12.20
N PHE A 357 -3.14 -12.76 -13.43
CA PHE A 357 -1.94 -12.24 -14.05
C PHE A 357 -2.30 -11.12 -15.04
N PHE A 358 -1.82 -9.91 -14.77
CA PHE A 358 -2.05 -8.73 -15.60
C PHE A 358 -0.78 -7.91 -15.75
N THR A 359 -0.59 -7.38 -16.96
CA THR A 359 0.30 -6.24 -17.22
C THR A 359 -0.38 -4.92 -16.84
N LEU A 360 0.39 -3.84 -16.68
CA LEU A 360 -0.17 -2.52 -16.37
C LEU A 360 -1.10 -2.04 -17.49
N GLU A 361 -0.75 -2.30 -18.73
CA GLU A 361 -1.54 -1.95 -19.92
C GLU A 361 -2.89 -2.68 -19.93
N GLN A 362 -2.89 -3.98 -19.64
CA GLN A 362 -4.13 -4.75 -19.50
C GLN A 362 -4.99 -4.25 -18.33
N MET A 363 -4.37 -3.87 -17.22
CA MET A 363 -5.10 -3.25 -16.11
C MET A 363 -5.73 -1.93 -16.54
N VAL A 364 -5.01 -1.07 -17.29
CA VAL A 364 -5.55 0.19 -17.82
C VAL A 364 -6.77 -0.06 -18.72
N GLU A 365 -6.71 -1.05 -19.62
CA GLU A 365 -7.82 -1.38 -20.51
C GLU A 365 -9.05 -1.90 -19.76
N LYS A 366 -8.83 -2.77 -18.76
CA LYS A 366 -9.90 -3.49 -18.04
C LYS A 366 -10.44 -2.74 -16.82
N PHE A 367 -9.71 -1.76 -16.28
CA PHE A 367 -10.05 -1.16 -15.00
C PHE A 367 -11.37 -0.38 -15.05
N SER A 368 -12.25 -0.70 -14.10
CA SER A 368 -13.52 -0.03 -13.91
C SER A 368 -13.83 0.15 -12.43
N ILE A 369 -14.16 1.39 -12.04
CA ILE A 369 -14.34 1.78 -10.63
C ILE A 369 -15.53 1.06 -9.96
N ASP A 370 -16.57 0.71 -10.74
CA ASP A 370 -17.74 -0.05 -10.31
C ASP A 370 -17.43 -1.49 -9.89
N ARG A 371 -16.27 -2.02 -10.30
CA ARG A 371 -15.79 -3.34 -9.89
C ARG A 371 -14.83 -3.30 -8.70
N VAL A 372 -14.64 -2.13 -8.10
CA VAL A 372 -13.89 -2.00 -6.85
C VAL A 372 -14.82 -2.37 -5.69
N ASN A 373 -14.43 -3.38 -4.93
CA ASN A 373 -15.21 -3.98 -3.87
C ASN A 373 -15.26 -3.09 -2.62
N LYS A 374 -16.40 -3.12 -1.93
CA LYS A 374 -16.61 -2.43 -0.64
C LYS A 374 -15.87 -3.09 0.53
N SER A 375 -15.62 -4.39 0.45
CA SER A 375 -14.98 -5.15 1.54
C SER A 375 -13.47 -4.92 1.58
N GLY A 376 -12.89 -4.87 2.78
CA GLY A 376 -11.44 -4.84 2.94
C GLY A 376 -10.78 -6.11 2.38
N ALA A 377 -9.65 -5.94 1.69
CA ALA A 377 -8.88 -7.03 1.12
C ALA A 377 -7.76 -7.45 2.09
N ILE A 378 -7.61 -8.76 2.32
CA ILE A 378 -6.54 -9.30 3.18
C ILE A 378 -5.25 -9.37 2.37
N PHE A 379 -4.16 -8.86 2.95
CA PHE A 379 -2.83 -8.97 2.37
C PHE A 379 -2.24 -10.36 2.64
N ASP A 380 -2.02 -11.12 1.60
CA ASP A 380 -1.37 -12.44 1.58
C ASP A 380 0.04 -12.35 0.95
N ALA A 381 1.08 -12.45 1.80
CA ALA A 381 2.47 -12.42 1.37
C ALA A 381 2.88 -13.66 0.55
N VAL A 382 2.25 -14.82 0.78
CA VAL A 382 2.52 -16.06 0.03
C VAL A 382 2.02 -15.90 -1.40
N LYS A 383 0.79 -15.38 -1.56
CA LYS A 383 0.23 -15.07 -2.88
C LYS A 383 1.06 -14.03 -3.63
N LEU A 384 1.51 -12.98 -2.96
CA LEU A 384 2.37 -11.97 -3.58
C LEU A 384 3.69 -12.59 -4.06
N ARG A 385 4.34 -13.45 -3.26
CA ARG A 385 5.57 -14.13 -3.68
C ARG A 385 5.34 -15.06 -4.87
N TRP A 386 4.28 -15.86 -4.85
CA TRP A 386 3.90 -16.71 -5.98
C TRP A 386 3.68 -15.89 -7.27
N MET A 387 2.94 -14.78 -7.17
CA MET A 387 2.70 -13.87 -8.29
C MET A 387 4.00 -13.25 -8.81
N ASN A 388 4.93 -12.91 -7.92
CA ASN A 388 6.24 -12.43 -8.32
C ASN A 388 7.01 -13.47 -9.15
N GLY A 389 6.95 -14.75 -8.76
CA GLY A 389 7.50 -15.86 -9.53
C GLY A 389 6.89 -15.99 -10.93
N LEU A 390 5.59 -15.70 -11.10
CA LEU A 390 4.97 -15.65 -12.42
C LEU A 390 5.50 -14.50 -13.27
N HIS A 391 5.62 -13.30 -12.69
CA HIS A 391 6.17 -12.14 -13.38
C HIS A 391 7.65 -12.32 -13.74
N LEU A 392 8.46 -12.93 -12.87
CA LEU A 392 9.86 -13.27 -13.16
C LEU A 392 9.96 -14.17 -14.39
N LYS A 393 9.12 -15.21 -14.48
CA LYS A 393 9.10 -16.14 -15.62
C LYS A 393 8.62 -15.48 -16.92
N ALA A 394 7.84 -14.41 -16.82
CA ALA A 394 7.34 -13.67 -17.96
C ALA A 394 8.32 -12.61 -18.49
N LEU A 395 9.35 -12.24 -17.70
CA LEU A 395 10.36 -11.28 -18.14
C LEU A 395 11.26 -11.86 -19.25
N PRO A 396 11.78 -11.02 -20.16
CA PRO A 396 12.83 -11.43 -21.07
C PRO A 396 14.05 -11.96 -20.31
N ALA A 397 14.56 -13.13 -20.70
CA ALA A 397 15.68 -13.78 -20.02
C ALA A 397 16.93 -12.89 -19.94
N GLU A 398 17.17 -12.04 -20.95
CA GLU A 398 18.29 -11.10 -20.98
C GLU A 398 18.17 -10.00 -19.90
N GLU A 399 16.95 -9.47 -19.68
CA GLU A 399 16.71 -8.45 -18.66
C GLU A 399 16.83 -9.04 -17.25
N LEU A 400 16.31 -10.26 -17.07
CA LEU A 400 16.40 -10.96 -15.79
C LEU A 400 17.86 -11.35 -15.48
N LEU A 401 18.60 -11.88 -16.45
CA LEU A 401 20.03 -12.16 -16.33
C LEU A 401 20.82 -10.93 -15.87
N LYS A 402 20.58 -9.77 -16.50
CA LYS A 402 21.25 -8.51 -16.13
C LYS A 402 20.94 -8.11 -14.69
N SER A 403 19.68 -8.24 -14.28
CA SER A 403 19.23 -7.91 -12.93
C SER A 403 19.86 -8.82 -11.88
N VAL A 404 19.94 -10.12 -12.17
CA VAL A 404 20.56 -11.13 -11.28
C VAL A 404 22.07 -10.96 -11.20
N GLY A 405 22.73 -10.69 -12.33
CA GLY A 405 24.17 -10.42 -12.35
C GLY A 405 24.55 -9.21 -11.50
N GLU A 406 23.79 -8.11 -11.61
CA GLU A 406 24.01 -6.93 -10.78
C GLU A 406 23.66 -7.19 -9.30
N GLN A 407 22.64 -8.01 -9.02
CA GLN A 407 22.33 -8.45 -7.66
C GLN A 407 23.53 -9.19 -7.04
N TRP A 408 24.08 -10.20 -7.70
CA TRP A 408 25.23 -10.96 -7.18
C TRP A 408 26.47 -10.10 -6.95
N ARG A 409 26.70 -9.12 -7.81
CA ARG A 409 27.78 -8.14 -7.64
C ARG A 409 27.54 -7.21 -6.45
N SER A 410 26.33 -6.65 -6.34
CA SER A 410 25.96 -5.73 -5.27
C SER A 410 25.93 -6.41 -3.89
N ALA A 411 25.53 -7.68 -3.84
CA ALA A 411 25.59 -8.53 -2.65
C ALA A 411 27.03 -8.94 -2.27
N GLY A 412 28.02 -8.62 -3.11
CA GLY A 412 29.41 -8.96 -2.90
C GLY A 412 29.69 -10.46 -2.99
N ILE A 413 28.88 -11.20 -3.75
CA ILE A 413 29.08 -12.65 -3.99
C ILE A 413 30.05 -12.83 -5.17
N LEU A 414 29.87 -12.06 -6.23
CA LEU A 414 30.73 -12.06 -7.42
C LEU A 414 31.41 -10.70 -7.61
N ASN A 415 32.59 -10.71 -8.23
CA ASN A 415 33.34 -9.49 -8.54
C ASN A 415 32.81 -8.78 -9.80
N GLU A 416 32.13 -9.52 -10.68
CA GLU A 416 31.60 -9.10 -11.97
C GLU A 416 30.08 -9.28 -12.01
N SER A 417 29.38 -8.54 -12.87
CA SER A 417 27.92 -8.67 -13.09
C SER A 417 27.54 -9.19 -14.48
N GLU A 418 28.50 -9.38 -15.38
CA GLU A 418 28.28 -9.94 -16.72
C GLU A 418 29.34 -11.00 -17.05
N GLY A 419 29.06 -11.88 -18.02
CA GLY A 419 30.02 -12.88 -18.50
C GLY A 419 29.45 -14.30 -18.58
N VAL A 420 30.24 -15.22 -19.14
CA VAL A 420 29.81 -16.61 -19.43
C VAL A 420 29.47 -17.37 -18.14
N PHE A 421 30.23 -17.18 -17.07
CA PHE A 421 29.94 -17.81 -15.77
C PHE A 421 28.56 -17.39 -15.25
N ILE A 422 28.24 -16.09 -15.32
CA ILE A 422 27.00 -15.53 -14.81
C ILE A 422 25.81 -16.01 -15.65
N GLN A 423 25.97 -16.09 -16.98
CA GLN A 423 24.99 -16.66 -17.89
C GLN A 423 24.67 -18.13 -17.56
N ASP A 424 25.71 -18.95 -17.41
CA ASP A 424 25.57 -20.38 -17.12
C ASP A 424 25.01 -20.61 -15.71
N ALA A 425 25.44 -19.82 -14.71
CA ALA A 425 24.92 -19.88 -13.34
C ALA A 425 23.45 -19.44 -13.28
N PHE A 426 23.08 -18.37 -13.97
CA PHE A 426 21.70 -17.90 -14.06
C PHE A 426 20.81 -18.99 -14.66
N LYS A 427 21.19 -19.54 -15.81
CA LYS A 427 20.43 -20.61 -16.49
C LYS A 427 20.23 -21.85 -15.62
N LEU A 428 21.21 -22.18 -14.78
CA LEU A 428 21.11 -23.32 -13.86
C LEU A 428 20.14 -23.06 -12.70
N LEU A 429 20.02 -21.81 -12.26
CA LEU A 429 19.36 -21.43 -11.00
C LEU A 429 18.01 -20.73 -11.19
N GLU A 430 17.72 -20.16 -12.37
CA GLU A 430 16.53 -19.33 -12.63
C GLU A 430 15.21 -20.04 -12.28
N GLY A 431 15.14 -21.37 -12.46
CA GLY A 431 13.95 -22.16 -12.15
C GLY A 431 13.61 -22.25 -10.65
N GLY A 432 14.55 -21.91 -9.76
CA GLY A 432 14.38 -21.94 -8.31
C GLY A 432 14.01 -20.59 -7.69
N MET A 433 13.83 -19.54 -8.49
CA MET A 433 13.63 -18.16 -8.02
C MET A 433 12.15 -17.75 -8.04
N ASP A 434 11.68 -17.17 -6.93
CA ASP A 434 10.44 -16.37 -6.91
C ASP A 434 10.71 -14.89 -6.66
N LEU A 435 11.92 -14.52 -6.21
CA LEU A 435 12.45 -13.17 -6.03
C LEU A 435 13.84 -13.07 -6.65
N ILE A 436 14.26 -11.86 -7.02
CA ILE A 436 15.63 -11.60 -7.52
C ILE A 436 16.67 -12.02 -6.46
N THR A 437 16.40 -11.71 -5.20
CA THR A 437 17.29 -12.01 -4.06
C THR A 437 17.39 -13.50 -3.75
N ASP A 438 16.47 -14.35 -4.24
CA ASP A 438 16.62 -15.80 -4.08
C ASP A 438 17.86 -16.32 -4.84
N ALA A 439 18.29 -15.61 -5.89
CA ALA A 439 19.49 -15.93 -6.64
C ALA A 439 20.74 -15.95 -5.74
N ASP A 440 20.81 -15.09 -4.73
CA ASP A 440 21.93 -15.03 -3.79
C ASP A 440 22.04 -16.34 -3.01
N LYS A 441 20.92 -16.75 -2.40
CA LYS A 441 20.87 -18.00 -1.63
C LYS A 441 21.17 -19.21 -2.52
N LEU A 442 20.62 -19.25 -3.73
CA LEU A 442 20.84 -20.35 -4.68
C LEU A 442 22.31 -20.44 -5.12
N LEU A 443 22.95 -19.31 -5.41
CA LEU A 443 24.36 -19.29 -5.79
C LEU A 443 25.28 -19.62 -4.61
N LEU A 444 25.03 -19.05 -3.43
CA LEU A 444 25.79 -19.38 -2.21
C LEU A 444 25.65 -20.86 -1.86
N ASP A 445 24.45 -21.42 -2.00
CA ASP A 445 24.21 -22.84 -1.84
C ASP A 445 25.06 -23.64 -2.85
N LEU A 446 25.04 -23.32 -4.15
CA LEU A 446 25.88 -23.99 -5.15
C LEU A 446 27.39 -23.95 -4.80
N LEU A 447 27.88 -22.82 -4.29
CA LEU A 447 29.29 -22.59 -3.95
C LEU A 447 29.72 -23.23 -2.62
N SER A 448 28.78 -23.49 -1.71
CA SER A 448 29.05 -24.15 -0.42
C SER A 448 29.41 -25.64 -0.57
N TYR A 449 30.06 -26.21 0.45
CA TYR A 449 30.41 -27.64 0.50
C TYR A 449 30.21 -28.24 1.91
N PRO A 450 28.96 -28.53 2.33
CA PRO A 450 28.65 -29.01 3.68
C PRO A 450 28.83 -30.53 3.84
N LEU A 451 29.93 -31.10 3.34
CA LEU A 451 30.14 -32.55 3.28
C LEU A 451 29.96 -33.25 4.63
N HIS A 452 30.67 -32.80 5.67
CA HIS A 452 30.63 -33.46 6.98
C HIS A 452 29.21 -33.48 7.57
N ALA A 453 28.48 -32.36 7.48
CA ALA A 453 27.11 -32.27 7.96
C ALA A 453 26.19 -33.25 7.21
N THR A 454 26.37 -33.36 5.89
CA THR A 454 25.64 -34.32 5.05
C THR A 454 25.97 -35.76 5.42
N LEU A 455 27.25 -36.12 5.60
CA LEU A 455 27.65 -37.49 5.97
C LEU A 455 27.15 -37.90 7.37
N SER A 456 26.99 -36.94 8.29
CA SER A 456 26.42 -37.18 9.62
C SER A 456 24.90 -37.44 9.62
N SER A 457 24.17 -37.10 8.55
CA SER A 457 22.71 -37.24 8.48
C SER A 457 22.27 -38.69 8.25
N SER A 458 21.02 -39.02 8.55
CA SER A 458 20.47 -40.37 8.33
C SER A 458 20.56 -40.80 6.87
N GLU A 459 20.19 -39.92 5.95
CA GLU A 459 20.23 -40.17 4.50
C GLU A 459 21.67 -40.22 3.97
N GLY A 460 22.59 -39.44 4.56
CA GLY A 460 24.01 -39.50 4.22
C GLY A 460 24.65 -40.83 4.61
N ARG A 461 24.23 -41.42 5.74
CA ARG A 461 24.69 -42.75 6.20
C ARG A 461 24.26 -43.87 5.26
N GLU A 462 23.04 -43.83 4.73
CA GLU A 462 22.60 -44.83 3.73
C GLU A 462 23.52 -44.84 2.50
N ILE A 463 23.99 -43.66 2.07
CA ILE A 463 24.91 -43.55 0.93
C ILE A 463 26.31 -44.03 1.31
N LEU A 464 26.78 -43.75 2.53
CA LEU A 464 28.04 -44.27 3.06
C LEU A 464 28.07 -45.80 3.03
N GLU A 465 26.99 -46.44 3.49
CA GLU A 465 26.81 -47.90 3.48
C GLU A 465 26.74 -48.48 2.06
N ASP A 466 26.23 -47.72 1.08
CA ASP A 466 26.24 -48.07 -0.36
C ASP A 466 27.60 -47.85 -1.05
N GLY A 467 28.70 -48.01 -0.29
CA GLY A 467 30.07 -48.03 -0.80
C GLY A 467 30.62 -46.68 -1.24
N LEU A 468 30.21 -45.58 -0.60
CA LEU A 468 30.74 -44.24 -0.85
C LEU A 468 32.28 -44.15 -0.79
N PRO A 469 33.00 -44.79 0.17
CA PRO A 469 34.46 -44.70 0.24
C PRO A 469 35.17 -45.26 -1.01
N ALA A 470 34.61 -46.31 -1.62
CA ALA A 470 35.17 -46.90 -2.84
C ALA A 470 34.99 -45.96 -4.06
N VAL A 471 33.84 -45.28 -4.13
CA VAL A 471 33.59 -44.25 -5.15
C VAL A 471 34.50 -43.04 -4.92
N ALA A 472 34.69 -42.62 -3.67
CA ALA A 472 35.60 -41.53 -3.31
C ALA A 472 37.04 -41.82 -3.74
N SER A 473 37.55 -43.02 -3.44
CA SER A 473 38.90 -43.44 -3.85
C SER A 473 39.08 -43.40 -5.38
N SER A 474 38.06 -43.84 -6.12
CA SER A 474 38.10 -43.83 -7.59
C SER A 474 37.99 -42.42 -8.17
N LEU A 475 37.19 -41.56 -7.54
CA LEU A 475 37.07 -40.14 -7.91
C LEU A 475 38.40 -39.41 -7.70
N LEU A 476 39.07 -39.65 -6.56
CA LEU A 476 40.39 -39.08 -6.26
C LEU A 476 41.44 -39.55 -7.27
N ALA A 477 41.44 -40.83 -7.68
CA ALA A 477 42.33 -41.32 -8.73
C ALA A 477 42.06 -40.66 -10.10
N ALA A 478 40.80 -40.43 -10.45
CA ALA A 478 40.42 -39.71 -11.68
C ALA A 478 40.84 -38.22 -11.63
N TYR A 479 40.88 -37.62 -10.44
CA TYR A 479 41.39 -36.27 -10.23
C TYR A 479 42.92 -36.22 -10.33
N ASP A 480 43.63 -37.07 -9.58
CA ASP A 480 45.10 -37.08 -9.52
C ASP A 480 45.74 -37.43 -10.89
N SER A 481 45.02 -38.17 -11.74
CA SER A 481 45.45 -38.46 -13.12
C SER A 481 45.13 -37.34 -14.14
N GLY A 482 44.39 -36.30 -13.73
CA GLY A 482 43.94 -35.21 -14.60
C GLY A 482 42.72 -35.53 -15.48
N GLU A 483 42.21 -36.76 -15.45
CA GLU A 483 41.06 -37.19 -16.26
C GLU A 483 39.81 -36.34 -15.98
N LEU A 484 39.51 -36.11 -14.69
CA LEU A 484 38.37 -35.29 -14.27
C LEU A 484 38.56 -33.82 -14.68
N LEU A 485 39.75 -33.26 -14.53
CA LEU A 485 40.02 -31.86 -14.86
C LEU A 485 39.86 -31.59 -16.36
N GLY A 486 40.45 -32.43 -17.21
CA GLY A 486 40.29 -32.31 -18.67
C GLY A 486 38.83 -32.44 -19.11
N ALA A 487 38.04 -33.30 -18.44
CA ALA A 487 36.61 -33.40 -18.71
C ALA A 487 35.82 -32.13 -18.33
N LEU A 488 36.21 -31.43 -17.26
CA LEU A 488 35.56 -30.20 -16.82
C LEU A 488 35.96 -28.99 -17.68
N GLU A 489 37.19 -28.98 -18.21
CA GLU A 489 37.65 -27.98 -19.20
C GLU A 489 36.85 -28.05 -20.51
N GLU A 490 36.51 -29.27 -20.97
CA GLU A 490 35.59 -29.52 -22.09
C GLU A 490 34.11 -29.14 -21.78
N GLY A 491 33.83 -28.68 -20.56
CA GLY A 491 32.51 -28.26 -20.09
C GLY A 491 31.49 -29.40 -20.05
N LYS A 492 30.23 -29.08 -20.37
CA LYS A 492 29.10 -30.03 -20.29
C LYS A 492 29.34 -31.31 -21.09
N SER A 493 29.96 -31.19 -22.27
CA SER A 493 30.20 -32.34 -23.15
C SER A 493 31.27 -33.29 -22.60
N GLY A 494 32.35 -32.74 -22.02
CA GLY A 494 33.40 -33.53 -21.38
C GLY A 494 32.89 -34.25 -20.14
N TRP A 495 32.16 -33.54 -19.27
CA TRP A 495 31.52 -34.12 -18.09
C TRP A 495 30.65 -35.34 -18.45
N GLN A 496 29.80 -35.23 -19.49
CA GLN A 496 28.92 -36.31 -19.93
C GLN A 496 29.70 -37.56 -20.41
N LYS A 497 30.79 -37.37 -21.14
CA LYS A 497 31.66 -38.47 -21.58
C LYS A 497 32.35 -39.12 -20.38
N TRP A 498 32.93 -38.31 -19.49
CA TRP A 498 33.66 -38.76 -18.32
C TRP A 498 32.76 -39.55 -17.38
N VAL A 499 31.61 -39.00 -16.97
CA VAL A 499 30.73 -39.67 -16.00
C VAL A 499 30.20 -41.02 -16.52
N LYS A 500 30.03 -41.14 -17.85
CA LYS A 500 29.66 -42.41 -18.49
C LYS A 500 30.80 -43.43 -18.45
N ALA A 501 32.03 -43.01 -18.71
CA ALA A 501 33.21 -43.88 -18.62
C ALA A 501 33.49 -44.30 -17.16
N PHE A 502 33.44 -43.34 -16.23
CA PHE A 502 33.59 -43.54 -14.80
C PHE A 502 32.52 -44.49 -14.23
N GLY A 503 31.26 -44.36 -14.64
CA GLY A 503 30.21 -45.31 -14.28
C GLY A 503 30.49 -46.73 -14.78
N LYS A 504 31.03 -46.86 -16.00
CA LYS A 504 31.38 -48.16 -16.60
C LYS A 504 32.52 -48.85 -15.86
N SER A 505 33.56 -48.10 -15.43
CA SER A 505 34.68 -48.68 -14.67
C SER A 505 34.24 -49.17 -13.29
N LEU A 506 33.32 -48.46 -12.64
CA LEU A 506 32.76 -48.84 -11.34
C LEU A 506 31.59 -49.82 -11.41
N LYS A 507 31.11 -50.15 -12.62
CA LYS A 507 29.88 -50.93 -12.84
C LYS A 507 28.64 -50.32 -12.13
N ARG A 508 28.58 -48.99 -12.01
CA ARG A 508 27.49 -48.22 -11.38
C ARG A 508 26.75 -47.38 -12.42
N LYS A 509 25.44 -47.18 -12.24
CA LYS A 509 24.59 -46.38 -13.16
C LYS A 509 23.40 -45.76 -12.42
N GLY A 510 22.82 -44.70 -12.97
CA GLY A 510 21.64 -44.06 -12.38
C GLY A 510 21.89 -43.61 -10.94
N LYS A 511 20.94 -43.87 -10.03
CA LYS A 511 21.02 -43.43 -8.63
C LYS A 511 22.31 -43.89 -7.92
N SER A 512 22.75 -45.14 -8.14
CA SER A 512 23.94 -45.70 -7.46
C SER A 512 25.28 -45.10 -7.92
N LEU A 513 25.29 -44.35 -9.02
CA LEU A 513 26.43 -43.57 -9.50
C LEU A 513 26.32 -42.10 -9.12
N PHE A 514 25.18 -41.49 -9.43
CA PHE A 514 24.99 -40.05 -9.34
C PHE A 514 24.79 -39.55 -7.90
N MET A 515 24.19 -40.34 -7.00
CA MET A 515 24.05 -39.95 -5.60
C MET A 515 25.41 -39.89 -4.88
N PRO A 516 26.28 -40.93 -4.95
CA PRO A 516 27.63 -40.85 -4.41
C PRO A 516 28.44 -39.68 -4.99
N LEU A 517 28.43 -39.50 -6.32
CA LEU A 517 29.14 -38.39 -6.95
C LEU A 517 28.63 -37.03 -6.48
N ARG A 518 27.32 -36.86 -6.31
CA ARG A 518 26.75 -35.60 -5.81
C ARG A 518 27.24 -35.31 -4.40
N VAL A 519 27.18 -36.27 -3.49
CA VAL A 519 27.67 -36.09 -2.12
C VAL A 519 29.16 -35.74 -2.13
N LEU A 520 29.98 -36.43 -2.91
CA LEU A 520 31.43 -36.19 -2.95
C LEU A 520 31.79 -34.84 -3.58
N LEU A 521 31.12 -34.44 -4.66
CA LEU A 521 31.47 -33.23 -5.42
C LEU A 521 30.79 -31.96 -4.90
N THR A 522 29.57 -32.08 -4.36
CA THR A 522 28.78 -30.94 -3.87
C THR A 522 28.61 -30.91 -2.37
N GLY A 523 28.91 -32.00 -1.66
CA GLY A 523 28.70 -32.12 -0.23
C GLY A 523 27.23 -32.23 0.15
N LYS A 524 26.33 -32.59 -0.78
CA LYS A 524 24.86 -32.50 -0.62
C LYS A 524 24.13 -33.68 -1.23
N LEU A 525 22.89 -33.88 -0.78
CA LEU A 525 21.98 -34.93 -1.27
C LEU A 525 21.09 -34.46 -2.42
N HIS A 526 20.81 -33.16 -2.46
CA HIS A 526 19.94 -32.52 -3.44
C HIS A 526 20.61 -31.26 -4.00
N GLY A 527 20.05 -30.73 -5.07
CA GLY A 527 20.54 -29.51 -5.71
C GLY A 527 20.23 -29.50 -7.22
N PRO A 528 20.75 -28.51 -7.94
CA PRO A 528 20.56 -28.39 -9.38
C PRO A 528 21.25 -29.52 -10.15
N ASP A 529 21.25 -29.45 -11.49
CA ASP A 529 21.99 -30.40 -12.33
C ASP A 529 23.45 -30.45 -11.89
N MET A 530 23.91 -31.65 -11.52
CA MET A 530 25.25 -31.82 -10.95
C MET A 530 26.34 -31.59 -12.01
N GLY A 531 26.08 -31.93 -13.28
CA GLY A 531 27.08 -31.77 -14.33
C GLY A 531 27.33 -30.32 -14.67
N GLU A 532 26.26 -29.54 -14.85
CA GLU A 532 26.37 -28.09 -15.05
C GLU A 532 26.92 -27.41 -13.79
N GLY A 533 26.45 -27.81 -12.60
CA GLY A 533 26.91 -27.28 -11.33
C GLY A 533 28.40 -27.50 -11.07
N ILE A 534 28.95 -28.69 -11.35
CA ILE A 534 30.36 -28.97 -11.10
C ILE A 534 31.29 -28.29 -12.10
N VAL A 535 30.86 -28.15 -13.36
CA VAL A 535 31.57 -27.36 -14.37
C VAL A 535 31.64 -25.89 -13.92
N LEU A 536 30.54 -25.34 -13.39
CA LEU A 536 30.52 -24.00 -12.81
C LEU A 536 31.46 -23.87 -11.61
N ILE A 537 31.41 -24.80 -10.66
CA ILE A 537 32.30 -24.80 -9.48
C ILE A 537 33.77 -24.84 -9.90
N TYR A 538 34.13 -25.65 -10.91
CA TYR A 538 35.48 -25.69 -11.46
C TYR A 538 35.90 -24.33 -12.04
N ARG A 539 35.05 -23.74 -12.91
CA ARG A 539 35.31 -22.42 -13.51
C ARG A 539 35.39 -21.30 -12.47
N ALA A 540 34.56 -21.34 -11.43
CA ALA A 540 34.62 -20.38 -10.33
C ALA A 540 36.00 -20.41 -9.63
N GLY A 541 36.57 -21.60 -9.44
CA GLY A 541 37.89 -21.79 -8.82
C GLY A 541 39.05 -21.30 -9.66
N THR A 542 38.93 -21.31 -11.00
CA THR A 542 40.03 -20.93 -11.91
C THR A 542 39.94 -19.49 -12.42
N SER A 543 38.76 -18.85 -12.36
CA SER A 543 38.54 -17.50 -12.90
C SER A 543 38.73 -16.37 -11.89
N GLY A 544 38.66 -16.65 -10.58
CA GLY A 544 38.67 -15.59 -9.56
C GLY A 544 37.38 -14.74 -9.52
N ILE A 545 36.30 -15.20 -10.15
CA ILE A 545 35.03 -14.45 -10.24
C ILE A 545 34.31 -14.35 -8.89
N VAL A 546 34.48 -15.34 -8.01
CA VAL A 546 33.84 -15.36 -6.69
C VAL A 546 34.62 -14.48 -5.73
N ALA A 547 33.91 -13.64 -4.99
CA ALA A 547 34.55 -12.71 -4.07
C ALA A 547 35.17 -13.45 -2.86
N PRO A 548 36.37 -13.05 -2.39
CA PRO A 548 37.09 -13.79 -1.34
C PRO A 548 36.32 -13.98 -0.03
N GLN A 549 35.46 -13.04 0.33
CA GLN A 549 34.66 -13.07 1.56
C GLN A 549 33.56 -14.13 1.59
N VAL A 550 33.21 -14.74 0.45
CA VAL A 550 32.12 -15.73 0.34
C VAL A 550 32.46 -17.07 1.01
N GLY A 551 33.75 -17.34 1.27
CA GLY A 551 34.18 -18.63 1.82
C GLY A 551 33.97 -19.79 0.84
N PHE A 552 34.05 -19.51 -0.46
CA PHE A 552 33.90 -20.51 -1.51
C PHE A 552 34.97 -21.60 -1.41
N VAL A 553 34.52 -22.85 -1.35
CA VAL A 553 35.41 -24.04 -1.36
C VAL A 553 35.55 -24.51 -2.80
N THR A 554 36.72 -24.24 -3.38
CA THR A 554 37.08 -24.64 -4.76
C THR A 554 37.02 -26.15 -4.95
N LEU A 555 36.89 -26.62 -6.19
CA LEU A 555 36.88 -28.06 -6.48
C LEU A 555 38.13 -28.77 -5.91
N GLU A 556 39.31 -28.15 -6.04
CA GLU A 556 40.56 -28.66 -5.50
C GLU A 556 40.48 -28.84 -3.97
N GLN A 557 40.04 -27.81 -3.24
CA GLN A 557 39.88 -27.88 -1.79
C GLN A 557 38.83 -28.93 -1.37
N ARG A 558 37.75 -29.10 -2.13
CA ARG A 558 36.76 -30.16 -1.88
C ARG A 558 37.41 -31.54 -1.99
N LEU A 559 38.17 -31.79 -3.05
CA LEU A 559 38.84 -33.07 -3.27
C LEU A 559 39.97 -33.31 -2.25
N GLU A 560 40.71 -32.28 -1.84
CA GLU A 560 41.68 -32.38 -0.75
C GLU A 560 41.00 -32.73 0.58
N SER A 561 39.83 -32.13 0.87
CA SER A 561 39.07 -32.47 2.07
C SER A 561 38.62 -33.94 2.06
N LEU A 562 38.30 -34.52 0.89
CA LEU A 562 37.97 -35.95 0.76
C LEU A 562 39.13 -36.87 1.09
N LYS A 563 40.38 -36.46 0.83
CA LYS A 563 41.59 -37.23 1.21
C LYS A 563 41.75 -37.32 2.73
N GLN A 564 41.16 -36.38 3.46
CA GLN A 564 41.27 -36.25 4.92
C GLN A 564 40.04 -36.80 5.67
N VAL A 565 39.03 -37.31 4.96
CA VAL A 565 37.83 -37.88 5.61
C VAL A 565 38.18 -39.20 6.31
N ASP A 566 37.93 -39.28 7.61
CA ASP A 566 37.93 -40.53 8.36
C ASP A 566 36.61 -41.28 8.13
N TRP A 567 36.57 -42.11 7.10
CA TRP A 567 35.39 -42.90 6.73
C TRP A 567 34.94 -43.84 7.85
N GLU A 568 35.85 -44.35 8.68
CA GLU A 568 35.51 -45.26 9.78
C GLU A 568 34.78 -44.54 10.92
N ALA A 569 35.14 -43.27 11.19
CA ALA A 569 34.46 -42.46 12.19
C ALA A 569 32.98 -42.28 11.87
N PHE A 570 32.62 -42.14 10.59
CA PHE A 570 31.21 -42.02 10.16
C PHE A 570 30.45 -43.35 10.20
N SER A 571 31.14 -44.48 10.08
CA SER A 571 30.52 -45.81 10.19
C SER A 571 30.26 -46.27 11.64
N LYS A 572 30.86 -45.62 12.64
CA LYS A 572 30.80 -46.03 14.07
C LYS A 572 29.78 -45.25 14.93
N VAL A 573 29.06 -44.27 14.39
CA VAL A 573 28.10 -43.44 15.16
C VAL A 573 26.74 -44.15 15.23
N GLU A 574 26.43 -44.79 16.36
CA GLU A 574 25.09 -45.32 16.67
C GLU A 574 24.00 -44.23 16.56
N PRO A 575 22.76 -44.58 16.19
CA PRO A 575 21.67 -43.62 16.13
C PRO A 575 21.45 -43.03 17.53
N ALA A 576 21.51 -41.71 17.64
CA ALA A 576 21.03 -41.02 18.83
C ALA A 576 19.58 -41.46 19.04
N THR A 577 19.33 -42.19 20.12
CA THR A 577 18.00 -42.49 20.61
C THR A 577 17.26 -41.17 20.77
N VAL A 578 16.18 -41.03 20.00
CA VAL A 578 15.23 -39.93 20.16
C VAL A 578 14.65 -40.05 21.56
N ALA A 579 15.17 -39.26 22.50
CA ALA A 579 14.53 -39.07 23.78
C ALA A 579 13.26 -38.26 23.54
N SER A 580 12.11 -38.93 23.64
CA SER A 580 10.80 -38.30 23.72
C SER A 580 10.73 -37.45 25.00
N HIS A 581 10.74 -36.12 24.86
CA HIS A 581 10.14 -35.19 25.81
C HIS A 581 9.65 -33.93 25.08
#